data_AF-A0A7J7DEF2-F1
#
_entry.id   AF-A0A7J7DEF2-F1
#
_cell.length_a   1.000
_cell.length_b   1.000
_cell.length_c   1.000
_cell.angle_alpha   90.00
_cell.angle_beta   90.00
_cell.angle_gamma   90.00
#
_symmetry.space_group_name_H-M   'P 1'
#
loop_
_entity.id
_entity.type
_entity.pdbx_description
1 polymer ?
#
loop_
_entity_poly.entity_id
_entity_poly.type
_entity_poly.pdbx_seq_one_letter_code
_entity_poly.pdbx_strand_id
1 'polypeptide(L)'
;MELLKFFLTLIVLQAISTSQIPNLVTAANSNLFREYIGAEFKDVKFSDVPINPNVDFHFILSFAIDYDTSDSPSPTNGKFSVFWDSQNLSPSEVSSIKKQHPNVKVALSLGGDTVRNESAFFKPSSVDSWVSNAVSSLTDIVKEYNLDGIDIDYEHFQADTVR
;
A
#
# COMPACT_ATOMS: atom_id res chain seq x y z
N MET A 1 29.27 -10.64 59.78
CA MET A 1 29.28 -9.28 59.21
C MET A 1 29.36 -9.31 57.69
N GLU A 2 30.22 -10.15 57.09
CA GLU A 2 30.37 -10.24 55.62
C GLU A 2 29.16 -10.87 54.88
N LEU A 3 28.49 -11.85 55.47
CA LEU A 3 27.29 -12.45 54.88
C LEU A 3 26.12 -11.44 54.77
N LEU A 4 25.95 -10.56 55.76
CA LEU A 4 24.91 -9.54 55.78
C LEU A 4 25.17 -8.44 54.73
N LYS A 5 26.44 -8.09 54.51
CA LYS A 5 26.84 -7.15 53.44
C LYS A 5 26.57 -7.73 52.05
N PHE A 6 26.81 -9.03 51.87
CA PHE A 6 26.52 -9.74 50.62
C PHE A 6 25.02 -9.78 50.30
N PHE A 7 24.18 -10.05 51.31
CA PHE A 7 22.72 -9.99 51.13
C PHE A 7 22.21 -8.57 50.83
N LEU A 8 22.75 -7.54 51.50
CA LEU A 8 22.39 -6.15 51.20
C LEU A 8 22.80 -5.73 49.78
N THR A 9 23.97 -6.14 49.31
CA THR A 9 24.43 -5.84 47.94
C THR A 9 23.59 -6.56 46.88
N LEU A 10 23.15 -7.79 47.15
CA LEU A 10 22.28 -8.54 46.22
C LEU A 10 20.89 -7.89 46.11
N ILE A 11 20.34 -7.38 47.21
CA ILE A 11 19.04 -6.68 47.23
C ILE A 11 19.12 -5.34 46.48
N VAL A 12 20.21 -4.59 46.65
CA VAL A 12 20.43 -3.34 45.89
C VAL A 12 20.59 -3.63 44.38
N LEU A 13 21.27 -4.71 44.00
CA LEU A 13 21.45 -5.09 42.59
C LEU A 13 20.16 -5.58 41.92
N GLN A 14 19.28 -6.27 42.67
CA GLN A 14 17.94 -6.62 42.20
C GLN A 14 17.01 -5.40 42.09
N ALA A 15 17.12 -4.43 43.00
CA ALA A 15 16.31 -3.21 42.95
C ALA A 15 16.65 -2.31 41.74
N ILE A 16 17.89 -2.37 41.23
CA ILE A 16 18.32 -1.61 40.04
C ILE A 16 17.87 -2.30 38.73
N SER A 17 17.52 -3.59 38.78
CA SER A 17 17.21 -4.40 37.59
C SER A 17 15.72 -4.40 37.20
N THR A 18 14.84 -3.80 38.00
CA THR A 18 13.37 -3.88 37.80
C THR A 18 12.69 -2.57 37.42
N SER A 19 13.42 -1.50 37.09
CA SER A 19 12.83 -0.31 36.48
C SER A 19 12.61 -0.50 34.97
N GLN A 20 11.94 -1.58 34.58
CA GLN A 20 11.26 -1.63 33.28
C GLN A 20 9.95 -0.88 33.46
N ILE A 21 10.00 0.45 33.26
CA ILE A 21 8.77 1.19 32.97
C ILE A 21 8.19 0.50 31.73
N PRO A 22 6.98 -0.08 31.78
CA PRO A 22 6.35 -0.52 30.56
C PRO A 22 6.18 0.75 29.73
N ASN A 23 6.93 0.86 28.63
CA ASN A 23 6.54 1.75 27.55
C ASN A 23 5.17 1.26 27.14
N LEU A 24 4.13 1.87 27.72
CA LEU A 24 2.79 1.87 27.17
C LEU A 24 2.96 2.50 25.80
N VAL A 25 3.22 1.65 24.80
CA VAL A 25 3.02 2.00 23.40
C VAL A 25 1.51 2.18 23.31
N THR A 26 1.02 3.35 23.69
CA THR A 26 -0.27 3.82 23.21
C THR A 26 -0.18 3.69 21.71
N ALA A 27 -1.01 2.81 21.12
CA ALA A 27 -1.19 2.77 19.69
C ALA A 27 -1.48 4.21 19.27
N ALA A 28 -0.51 4.85 18.63
CA ALA A 28 -0.71 6.19 18.12
C ALA A 28 -1.82 6.06 17.09
N ASN A 29 -2.99 6.64 17.37
CA ASN A 29 -3.99 6.86 16.34
C ASN A 29 -3.26 7.66 15.26
N SER A 30 -2.95 7.02 14.13
CA SER A 30 -2.09 7.59 13.08
C SER A 30 -2.72 8.79 12.38
N ASN A 31 -3.96 9.17 12.73
CA ASN A 31 -4.81 10.11 12.00
C ASN A 31 -4.72 9.84 10.49
N LEU A 32 -4.74 8.56 10.10
CA LEU A 32 -4.59 8.12 8.73
C LEU A 32 -5.95 8.19 8.04
N PHE A 33 -6.01 8.89 6.90
CA PHE A 33 -7.16 8.91 6.01
C PHE A 33 -6.71 8.41 4.63
N ARG A 34 -7.45 7.48 4.03
CA ARG A 34 -7.14 6.88 2.73
C ARG A 34 -8.35 7.01 1.81
N GLU A 35 -8.14 7.48 0.58
CA GLU A 35 -9.20 7.67 -0.42
C GLU A 35 -8.83 6.96 -1.73
N TYR A 36 -9.69 6.02 -2.16
CA TYR A 36 -9.59 5.40 -3.47
C TYR A 36 -10.05 6.38 -4.57
N ILE A 37 -9.36 6.41 -5.71
CA ILE A 37 -9.68 7.32 -6.82
C ILE A 37 -9.26 6.74 -8.18
N GLY A 38 -10.05 7.02 -9.23
CA GLY A 38 -9.63 6.84 -10.63
C GLY A 38 -10.25 5.70 -11.42
N ALA A 39 -10.91 4.73 -10.77
CA ALA A 39 -11.43 3.52 -11.45
C ALA A 39 -12.63 3.79 -12.36
N GLU A 40 -13.42 4.82 -12.06
CA GLU A 40 -14.74 5.05 -12.66
C GLU A 40 -14.72 5.93 -13.93
N PHE A 41 -13.56 6.50 -14.29
CA PHE A 41 -13.39 7.41 -15.44
C PHE A 41 -14.47 8.52 -15.48
N LYS A 42 -14.66 9.21 -14.34
CA LYS A 42 -15.66 10.28 -14.16
C LYS A 42 -15.05 11.68 -14.09
N ASP A 43 -13.83 11.86 -14.60
CA ASP A 43 -13.10 13.13 -14.59
C ASP A 43 -12.84 13.73 -13.20
N VAL A 44 -12.88 12.91 -12.14
CA VAL A 44 -12.55 13.34 -10.77
C VAL A 44 -11.03 13.51 -10.65
N LYS A 45 -10.61 14.67 -10.14
CA LYS A 45 -9.19 15.02 -9.93
C LYS A 45 -8.84 15.01 -8.46
N PHE A 46 -7.54 14.94 -8.16
CA PHE A 46 -7.06 15.08 -6.77
C PHE A 46 -7.53 16.38 -6.11
N SER A 47 -7.62 17.48 -6.88
CA SER A 47 -8.07 18.80 -6.40
C SER A 47 -9.54 18.84 -5.99
N ASP A 48 -10.36 17.88 -6.43
CA ASP A 48 -11.78 17.86 -6.13
C ASP A 48 -12.06 17.23 -4.76
N VAL A 49 -11.09 16.49 -4.20
CA VAL A 49 -11.20 15.82 -2.91
C VAL A 49 -10.75 16.77 -1.79
N PRO A 50 -11.59 17.06 -0.77
CA PRO A 50 -11.20 17.90 0.35
C PRO A 50 -10.09 17.26 1.21
N ILE A 51 -8.97 17.97 1.39
CA ILE A 51 -7.82 17.48 2.17
C ILE A 51 -7.72 18.24 3.49
N ASN A 52 -7.84 17.52 4.60
CA ASN A 52 -7.55 18.07 5.93
C ASN A 52 -6.03 18.08 6.17
N PRO A 53 -5.40 19.22 6.51
CA PRO A 53 -3.96 19.28 6.72
C PRO A 53 -3.48 18.57 8.01
N ASN A 54 -4.38 18.14 8.88
CA ASN A 54 -4.05 17.54 10.19
C ASN A 54 -4.09 16.00 10.20
N VAL A 55 -4.21 15.36 9.03
CA VAL A 55 -4.21 13.89 8.86
C VAL A 55 -3.07 13.45 7.95
N ASP A 56 -2.58 12.22 8.10
CA ASP A 56 -1.74 11.57 7.08
C ASP A 56 -2.69 11.11 5.97
N PHE A 57 -2.63 11.77 4.81
CA PHE A 57 -3.65 11.62 3.75
C PHE A 57 -3.09 10.81 2.60
N HIS A 58 -3.65 9.64 2.31
CA HIS A 58 -3.20 8.79 1.22
C HIS A 58 -4.26 8.70 0.13
N PHE A 59 -3.95 9.13 -1.08
CA PHE A 59 -4.71 8.69 -2.25
C PHE A 59 -4.29 7.29 -2.66
N ILE A 60 -5.22 6.51 -3.19
CA ILE A 60 -4.97 5.18 -3.75
C ILE A 60 -5.53 5.14 -5.18
N LEU A 61 -4.63 5.21 -6.16
CA LEU A 61 -4.97 5.11 -7.58
C LEU A 61 -5.52 3.72 -7.89
N SER A 62 -6.69 3.66 -8.51
CA SER A 62 -7.43 2.42 -8.72
C SER A 62 -7.74 2.25 -10.21
N PHE A 63 -7.16 1.28 -10.93
CA PHE A 63 -6.27 0.21 -10.49
C PHE A 63 -5.07 0.03 -11.42
N ALA A 64 -4.01 -0.61 -10.94
CA ALA A 64 -3.07 -1.31 -11.80
C ALA A 64 -3.47 -2.79 -11.86
N ILE A 65 -3.59 -3.35 -13.07
CA ILE A 65 -4.09 -4.72 -13.26
C ILE A 65 -3.09 -5.49 -14.14
N ASP A 66 -2.75 -6.73 -13.77
CA ASP A 66 -1.90 -7.63 -14.58
C ASP A 66 -2.71 -8.35 -15.67
N TYR A 67 -3.45 -7.55 -16.43
CA TYR A 67 -4.18 -7.93 -17.63
C TYR A 67 -3.73 -7.04 -18.80
N ASP A 68 -3.84 -7.55 -20.02
CA ASP A 68 -3.58 -6.74 -21.20
C ASP A 68 -4.69 -5.69 -21.42
N THR A 69 -4.41 -4.66 -22.21
CA THR A 69 -5.33 -3.53 -22.44
C THR A 69 -6.24 -3.72 -23.66
N SER A 70 -6.25 -4.91 -24.27
CA SER A 70 -7.07 -5.22 -25.44
C SER A 70 -8.57 -5.20 -25.10
N ASP A 71 -9.42 -5.27 -26.12
CA ASP A 71 -10.88 -5.30 -25.93
C ASP A 71 -11.37 -6.58 -25.26
N SER A 72 -10.56 -7.65 -25.29
CA SER A 72 -10.84 -8.95 -24.68
C SER A 72 -9.67 -9.32 -23.75
N PRO A 73 -9.57 -8.67 -22.59
CA PRO A 73 -8.35 -8.63 -21.80
C PRO A 73 -8.02 -9.99 -21.20
N SER A 74 -6.73 -10.35 -21.20
CA SER A 74 -6.24 -11.61 -20.65
C SER A 74 -5.15 -11.42 -19.60
N PRO A 75 -5.03 -12.32 -18.60
CA PRO A 75 -3.97 -12.25 -17.59
C PRO A 75 -2.58 -12.28 -18.19
N THR A 76 -1.69 -11.44 -17.69
CA THR A 76 -0.33 -11.24 -18.23
C THR A 76 0.77 -11.84 -17.38
N ASN A 77 0.41 -12.66 -16.38
CA ASN A 77 1.33 -13.27 -15.43
C ASN A 77 2.16 -12.20 -14.69
N GLY A 78 1.49 -11.25 -14.03
CA GLY A 78 2.13 -10.23 -13.19
C GLY A 78 2.68 -9.02 -13.95
N LYS A 79 2.41 -8.84 -15.25
CA LYS A 79 2.80 -7.60 -15.95
C LYS A 79 1.69 -6.56 -15.84
N PHE A 80 1.82 -5.68 -14.85
CA PHE A 80 0.81 -4.67 -14.54
C PHE A 80 0.75 -3.55 -15.58
N SER A 81 -0.47 -3.14 -15.91
CA SER A 81 -0.79 -1.97 -16.72
C SER A 81 -1.69 -1.00 -15.94
N VAL A 82 -1.74 0.26 -16.37
CA VAL A 82 -2.57 1.31 -15.77
C VAL A 82 -4.01 1.22 -16.28
N PHE A 83 -4.98 1.14 -15.36
CA PHE A 83 -6.43 1.10 -15.64
C PHE A 83 -7.22 2.18 -14.89
N TRP A 84 -6.57 3.19 -14.32
CA TRP A 84 -7.25 4.40 -13.85
C TRP A 84 -7.32 5.46 -14.95
N ASP A 85 -8.10 6.51 -14.70
CA ASP A 85 -8.18 7.73 -15.52
C ASP A 85 -6.86 8.53 -15.52
N SER A 86 -5.87 8.05 -16.29
CA SER A 86 -4.53 8.64 -16.36
C SER A 86 -4.49 10.01 -17.06
N GLN A 87 -5.57 10.41 -17.72
CA GLN A 87 -5.69 11.77 -18.27
C GLN A 87 -5.88 12.79 -17.14
N ASN A 88 -6.73 12.48 -16.16
CA ASN A 88 -7.00 13.35 -15.01
C ASN A 88 -6.11 13.08 -13.80
N LEU A 89 -5.52 11.88 -13.71
CA LEU A 89 -4.64 11.44 -12.62
C LEU A 89 -3.24 11.09 -13.14
N SER A 90 -2.68 11.98 -13.95
CA SER A 90 -1.37 11.82 -14.61
C SER A 90 -0.19 11.96 -13.63
N PRO A 91 1.05 11.59 -14.03
CA PRO A 91 2.24 11.78 -13.22
C PRO A 91 2.47 13.22 -12.75
N SER A 92 2.13 14.21 -13.59
CA SER A 92 2.23 15.63 -13.22
C SER A 92 1.17 16.03 -12.19
N GLU A 93 -0.03 15.45 -12.24
CA GLU A 93 -1.07 15.69 -11.23
C GLU A 93 -0.69 15.08 -9.88
N VAL A 94 -0.13 13.86 -9.86
CA VAL A 94 0.43 13.24 -8.64
C VAL A 94 1.53 14.12 -8.03
N SER A 95 2.46 14.59 -8.85
CA SER A 95 3.53 15.47 -8.38
C SER A 95 3.00 16.81 -7.87
N SER A 96 1.98 17.36 -8.54
CA SER A 96 1.39 18.66 -8.19
C SER A 96 0.63 18.60 -6.87
N ILE A 97 -0.16 17.55 -6.62
CA ILE A 97 -0.91 17.44 -5.36
C ILE A 97 0.02 17.23 -4.16
N LYS A 98 1.06 16.40 -4.29
CA LYS A 98 2.07 16.18 -3.24
C LYS A 98 2.84 17.47 -2.93
N LYS A 99 3.12 18.29 -3.94
CA LYS A 99 3.76 19.59 -3.76
C LYS A 99 2.85 20.60 -3.04
N GLN A 100 1.55 20.59 -3.34
CA GLN A 100 0.58 21.49 -2.73
C GLN A 100 0.22 21.09 -1.29
N HIS A 101 0.20 19.78 -1.01
CA HIS A 101 -0.17 19.22 0.29
C HIS A 101 0.94 18.29 0.80
N PRO A 102 1.88 18.79 1.64
CA PRO A 102 3.01 17.99 2.14
C PRO A 102 2.61 16.78 3.01
N ASN A 103 1.37 16.74 3.49
CA ASN A 103 0.80 15.61 4.24
C ASN A 103 0.18 14.53 3.33
N VAL A 104 0.23 14.70 1.99
CA VAL A 104 -0.31 13.75 1.03
C VAL A 104 0.74 12.76 0.55
N LYS A 105 0.36 11.49 0.52
CA LYS A 105 1.02 10.41 -0.23
C LYS A 105 0.08 9.85 -1.27
N VAL A 106 0.62 9.23 -2.32
CA VAL A 106 -0.17 8.59 -3.37
C VAL A 106 0.35 7.17 -3.58
N ALA A 107 -0.50 6.18 -3.35
CA ALA A 107 -0.26 4.78 -3.64
C ALA A 107 -1.05 4.35 -4.89
N LEU A 108 -0.81 3.14 -5.37
CA LEU A 108 -1.67 2.44 -6.35
C LEU A 108 -2.26 1.18 -5.73
N SER A 109 -3.47 0.78 -6.12
CA SER A 109 -4.05 -0.51 -5.78
C SER A 109 -3.91 -1.52 -6.93
N LEU A 110 -3.61 -2.77 -6.59
CA LEU A 110 -3.45 -3.90 -7.51
C LEU A 110 -4.74 -4.73 -7.57
N GLY A 111 -5.22 -5.05 -8.77
CA GLY A 111 -6.37 -5.96 -8.96
C GLY A 111 -7.68 -5.21 -9.20
N GLY A 112 -8.60 -5.29 -8.23
CA GLY A 112 -9.99 -4.87 -8.33
C GLY A 112 -10.95 -5.99 -8.74
N ASP A 113 -12.25 -5.70 -8.74
CA ASP A 113 -13.31 -6.66 -9.09
C ASP A 113 -13.25 -7.10 -10.55
N THR A 114 -13.25 -6.15 -11.49
CA THR A 114 -13.33 -6.45 -12.93
C THR A 114 -12.33 -5.69 -13.79
N VAL A 115 -12.03 -6.28 -14.95
CA VAL A 115 -11.34 -5.66 -16.07
C VAL A 115 -12.23 -5.80 -17.31
N ARG A 116 -12.72 -4.67 -17.83
CA ARG A 116 -13.68 -4.60 -18.96
C ARG A 116 -14.89 -5.55 -18.83
N ASN A 117 -15.52 -5.58 -17.64
CA ASN A 117 -16.69 -6.41 -17.29
C ASN A 117 -16.41 -7.90 -17.03
N GLU A 118 -15.16 -8.35 -17.10
CA GLU A 118 -14.77 -9.71 -16.71
C GLU A 118 -14.05 -9.68 -15.36
N SER A 119 -14.21 -10.71 -14.54
CA SER A 119 -13.53 -10.79 -13.24
C SER A 119 -12.00 -10.75 -13.40
N ALA A 120 -11.34 -9.89 -12.62
CA ALA A 120 -9.88 -9.80 -12.57
C ALA A 120 -9.31 -10.86 -11.62
N PHE A 121 -9.09 -12.06 -12.15
CA PHE A 121 -8.56 -13.19 -11.39
C PHE A 121 -7.06 -13.03 -11.10
N PHE A 122 -6.66 -13.30 -9.85
CA PHE A 122 -5.27 -13.56 -9.52
C PHE A 122 -4.83 -14.88 -10.17
N LYS A 123 -3.98 -14.80 -11.22
CA LYS A 123 -3.64 -15.94 -12.08
C LYS A 123 -2.14 -16.02 -12.44
N PRO A 124 -1.26 -16.29 -11.47
CA PRO A 124 0.17 -16.51 -11.73
C PRO A 124 0.42 -17.83 -12.49
N SER A 125 1.37 -17.81 -13.42
CA SER A 125 1.87 -19.03 -14.09
C SER A 125 2.84 -19.80 -13.20
N SER A 126 3.68 -19.07 -12.44
CA SER A 126 4.50 -19.58 -11.34
C SER A 126 4.83 -18.42 -10.41
N VAL A 127 5.17 -18.71 -9.15
CA VAL A 127 5.57 -17.68 -8.18
C VAL A 127 6.73 -16.84 -8.73
N ASP A 128 7.81 -17.47 -9.18
CA ASP A 128 9.01 -16.78 -9.64
C ASP A 128 8.75 -15.89 -10.86
N SER A 129 8.00 -16.39 -11.84
CA SER A 129 7.74 -15.64 -13.08
C SER A 129 6.77 -14.47 -12.84
N TRP A 130 5.74 -14.68 -12.01
CA TRP A 130 4.81 -13.62 -11.65
C TRP A 130 5.51 -12.53 -10.83
N VAL A 131 6.30 -12.91 -9.81
CA VAL A 131 7.04 -11.96 -8.97
C VAL A 131 8.05 -11.17 -9.80
N SER A 132 8.79 -11.83 -10.70
CA SER A 132 9.75 -11.13 -11.57
C SER A 132 9.06 -10.10 -12.47
N ASN A 133 7.91 -10.44 -13.06
CA ASN A 133 7.14 -9.52 -13.89
C ASN A 133 6.55 -8.37 -13.05
N ALA A 134 5.93 -8.69 -11.91
CA ALA A 134 5.29 -7.73 -11.02
C ALA A 134 6.28 -6.69 -10.51
N VAL A 135 7.43 -7.15 -9.99
CA VAL A 135 8.49 -6.26 -9.51
C VAL A 135 8.97 -5.34 -10.62
N SER A 136 9.19 -5.87 -11.84
CA SER A 136 9.63 -5.06 -12.97
C SER A 136 8.59 -4.00 -13.34
N SER A 137 7.35 -4.40 -13.68
CA SER A 137 6.33 -3.47 -14.18
C SER A 137 5.87 -2.48 -13.11
N LEU A 138 5.72 -2.91 -11.85
CA LEU A 138 5.32 -2.01 -10.77
C LEU A 138 6.43 -1.02 -10.43
N THR A 139 7.70 -1.42 -10.50
CA THR A 139 8.82 -0.49 -10.33
C THR A 139 8.77 0.63 -11.37
N ASP A 140 8.46 0.30 -12.62
CA ASP A 140 8.36 1.29 -13.69
C ASP A 140 7.19 2.25 -13.44
N ILE A 141 6.00 1.74 -13.11
CA ILE A 141 4.82 2.57 -12.78
C ILE A 141 5.07 3.46 -11.57
N VAL A 142 5.62 2.90 -10.48
CA VAL A 142 5.91 3.64 -9.24
C VAL A 142 6.90 4.78 -9.50
N LYS A 143 7.92 4.54 -10.31
CA LYS A 143 8.90 5.58 -10.70
C LYS A 143 8.28 6.64 -11.59
N GLU A 144 7.50 6.23 -12.59
CA GLU A 144 6.86 7.14 -13.54
C GLU A 144 5.90 8.10 -12.83
N TYR A 145 5.06 7.59 -11.93
CA TYR A 145 4.05 8.37 -11.22
C TYR A 145 4.55 8.97 -9.89
N ASN A 146 5.78 8.68 -9.46
CA ASN A 146 6.33 9.10 -8.16
C ASN A 146 5.46 8.66 -6.96
N LEU A 147 5.10 7.39 -6.94
CA LEU A 147 4.19 6.79 -5.95
C LEU A 147 4.92 6.35 -4.68
N ASP A 148 4.19 6.35 -3.56
CA ASP A 148 4.72 6.13 -2.21
C ASP A 148 4.43 4.71 -1.67
N GLY A 149 3.64 3.92 -2.39
CA GLY A 149 3.28 2.57 -1.94
C GLY A 149 2.33 1.84 -2.88
N ILE A 150 2.00 0.63 -2.47
CA ILE A 150 1.02 -0.24 -3.14
C ILE A 150 -0.05 -0.70 -2.14
N ASP A 151 -1.22 -1.01 -2.66
CA ASP A 151 -2.34 -1.64 -1.97
C ASP A 151 -2.73 -2.92 -2.76
N ILE A 152 -3.19 -3.97 -2.08
CA ILE A 152 -3.47 -5.28 -2.69
C ILE A 152 -4.97 -5.55 -2.58
N ASP A 153 -5.65 -5.62 -3.72
CA ASP A 153 -7.12 -5.67 -3.79
C ASP A 153 -7.60 -6.66 -4.86
N TYR A 154 -6.98 -7.85 -4.94
CA TYR A 154 -7.56 -8.95 -5.73
C TYR A 154 -8.75 -9.55 -4.98
N GLU A 155 -9.87 -9.71 -5.70
CA GLU A 155 -11.11 -10.24 -5.12
C GLU A 155 -11.50 -11.62 -5.69
N HIS A 156 -10.89 -12.00 -6.82
CA HIS A 156 -11.18 -13.25 -7.53
C HIS A 156 -9.99 -14.19 -7.50
N PHE A 157 -10.17 -15.34 -6.84
CA PHE A 157 -9.13 -16.37 -6.69
C PHE A 157 -9.62 -17.70 -7.25
N GLN A 158 -8.74 -18.42 -7.92
CA GLN A 158 -9.00 -19.83 -8.23
C GLN A 158 -8.73 -20.68 -6.99
N ALA A 159 -9.66 -21.56 -6.64
CA ALA A 159 -9.42 -22.53 -5.58
C ALA A 159 -8.30 -23.48 -6.01
N ASP A 160 -7.44 -23.87 -5.06
CA ASP A 160 -6.47 -24.95 -5.29
C ASP A 160 -7.21 -26.20 -5.79
N THR A 161 -6.75 -26.75 -6.92
CA THR A 161 -7.31 -27.98 -7.48
C THR A 161 -6.89 -29.23 -6.71
N VAL A 162 -6.07 -29.09 -5.68
CA VAL A 162 -5.59 -30.19 -4.84
C VAL A 162 -5.62 -29.75 -3.38
N ARG A 163 -6.49 -30.38 -2.58
CA ARG A 163 -6.35 -30.48 -1.12
C ARG A 163 -5.74 -31.81 -0.76
#